data_AF-A0A953XF02-F1
#
_entry.id   AF-A0A953XF02-F1
#
_cell.length_a   1.000
_cell.length_b   1.000
_cell.length_c   1.000
_cell.angle_alpha   90.00
_cell.angle_beta   90.00
_cell.angle_gamma   90.00
#
_symmetry.space_group_name_H-M   'P 1'
#
loop_
_entity.id
_entity.type
_entity.pdbx_description
1 polymer ?
#
loop_
_entity_poly.entity_id
_entity_poly.type
_entity_poly.pdbx_seq_one_letter_code
_entity_poly.pdbx_strand_id
1 'polypeptide(L)'
;MKRLIPLLLPLLLCGFFGDGDEPKKPLPQVDTTDDTIKSYTGGKTLAPYKIALHDGPKAGQYWEVGSDSYDIDSTSRWQISKLDGDVALVEHRLKMSADMFKSDYVIAYRVDLKPEKGKPQVTRAWIAKPGGNPVRITVRTMPPETDEPKAEKKDEGEAFKDLELAGASWRGKLFTQEADDMTVKLWVADDGWFDKIIKTTAGDDYEQKLALFGNDAKPLLVWPEKWQEAGAPDAKDPDGD
;
A
#
# COMPACT_ATOMS: atom_id res chain seq x y z
N MET A 1 -12.76 16.40 18.64
CA MET A 1 -11.78 16.66 17.57
C MET A 1 -11.36 15.31 16.99
N LYS A 2 -11.86 14.96 15.80
CA LYS A 2 -11.56 13.67 15.15
C LYS A 2 -10.32 13.86 14.28
N ARG A 3 -9.23 13.15 14.61
CA ARG A 3 -8.00 13.17 13.81
C ARG A 3 -8.21 12.33 12.56
N LEU A 4 -8.05 12.97 11.40
CA LEU A 4 -7.97 12.36 10.08
C LEU A 4 -6.96 11.20 10.06
N ILE A 5 -7.34 10.10 9.41
CA ILE A 5 -6.39 9.11 8.90
C ILE A 5 -5.68 9.78 7.70
N PRO A 6 -4.34 9.76 7.62
CA PRO A 6 -3.64 10.43 6.52
C PRO A 6 -3.74 9.57 5.25
N LEU A 7 -4.74 9.83 4.39
CA LEU A 7 -4.60 9.64 2.95
C LEU A 7 -3.82 10.86 2.43
N LEU A 8 -2.51 10.71 2.29
CA LEU A 8 -1.61 11.76 1.81
C LEU A 8 -1.30 11.50 0.32
N LEU A 9 -2.03 12.16 -0.57
CA LEU A 9 -1.58 12.46 -1.94
C LEU A 9 -1.52 13.98 -2.09
N PRO A 10 -0.36 14.61 -2.31
CA PRO A 10 -0.32 15.99 -2.75
C PRO A 10 -0.41 16.02 -4.28
N LEU A 11 -1.61 16.29 -4.81
CA LEU A 11 -1.80 16.70 -6.20
C LEU A 11 -1.91 18.23 -6.22
N LEU A 12 -0.84 18.89 -6.66
CA LEU A 12 -0.83 20.32 -6.93
C LEU A 12 -0.15 20.51 -8.28
N LEU A 13 -0.95 20.53 -9.35
CA LEU A 13 -0.56 21.13 -10.61
C LEU A 13 -1.73 21.97 -11.12
N CYS A 14 -1.52 23.28 -11.10
CA CYS A 14 -2.43 24.28 -11.65
C CYS A 14 -2.64 24.05 -13.15
N GLY A 15 -3.91 24.08 -13.56
CA GLY A 15 -4.32 23.97 -14.95
C GLY A 15 -3.89 25.16 -15.81
N PHE A 16 -3.48 24.87 -17.02
CA PHE A 16 -3.48 25.81 -18.14
C PHE A 16 -4.61 25.38 -19.10
N PHE A 17 -5.71 26.14 -19.09
CA PHE A 17 -6.74 26.04 -20.13
C PHE A 17 -6.22 26.72 -21.40
N GLY A 18 -6.26 25.99 -22.51
CA GLY A 18 -6.07 26.51 -23.85
C GLY A 18 -7.03 25.81 -24.79
N ASP A 19 -8.04 26.55 -25.24
CA ASP A 19 -8.95 26.20 -26.34
C ASP A 19 -8.14 25.94 -27.61
N GLY A 20 -8.35 24.78 -28.24
CA GLY A 20 -7.69 24.39 -29.46
C GLY A 20 -7.92 22.92 -29.78
N ASP A 21 -8.90 22.67 -30.64
CA ASP A 21 -9.39 21.37 -31.10
C ASP A 21 -8.42 20.73 -32.13
N GLU A 22 -7.14 20.61 -31.75
CA GLU A 22 -6.19 19.73 -32.43
C GLU A 22 -5.96 18.47 -31.57
N PRO A 23 -5.89 17.26 -32.16
CA PRO A 23 -5.49 16.07 -31.43
C PRO A 23 -4.06 16.28 -30.92
N LYS A 24 -3.95 16.71 -29.65
CA LYS A 24 -2.67 16.88 -28.97
C LYS A 24 -1.92 15.57 -29.10
N LYS A 25 -0.75 15.60 -29.75
CA LYS A 25 0.17 14.46 -29.71
C LYS A 25 0.34 14.09 -28.24
N PRO A 26 0.16 12.81 -27.86
CA PRO A 26 0.29 12.41 -26.47
C PRO A 26 1.66 12.88 -25.97
N LEU A 27 1.65 13.66 -24.89
CA LEU A 27 2.88 14.09 -24.27
C LEU A 27 3.65 12.84 -23.83
N PRO A 28 5.00 12.82 -23.96
CA PRO A 28 5.77 11.69 -23.49
C PRO A 28 5.55 11.51 -21.98
N GLN A 29 5.05 10.35 -21.57
CA GLN A 29 4.90 10.01 -20.15
C GLN A 29 6.26 10.06 -19.45
N VAL A 30 6.32 10.79 -18.33
CA VAL A 30 7.49 10.84 -17.46
C VAL A 30 7.44 9.66 -16.49
N ASP A 31 8.47 8.82 -16.49
CA ASP A 31 8.62 7.77 -15.49
C ASP A 31 9.19 8.35 -14.18
N THR A 32 8.38 8.38 -13.13
CA THR A 32 8.73 8.95 -11.82
C THR A 32 9.18 7.88 -10.82
N THR A 33 9.39 6.65 -11.27
CA THR A 33 9.78 5.51 -10.41
C THR A 33 11.09 5.79 -9.68
N ASP A 34 12.12 6.23 -10.39
CA ASP A 34 13.44 6.49 -9.80
C ASP A 34 13.41 7.65 -8.81
N ASP A 35 12.61 8.69 -9.07
CA ASP A 35 12.47 9.82 -8.16
C ASP A 35 11.68 9.44 -6.90
N THR A 36 10.69 8.56 -7.04
CA THR A 36 9.98 7.97 -5.90
C THR A 36 10.95 7.17 -5.03
N ILE A 37 11.75 6.29 -5.65
CA ILE A 37 12.77 5.50 -4.96
C ILE A 37 13.76 6.41 -4.22
N LYS A 38 14.28 7.45 -4.89
CA LYS A 38 15.18 8.44 -4.28
C LYS A 38 14.54 9.16 -3.09
N SER A 39 13.24 9.49 -3.16
CA SER A 39 12.55 10.13 -2.05
C SER A 39 12.53 9.25 -0.79
N TYR A 40 12.32 7.94 -0.95
CA TYR A 40 12.35 7.00 0.16
C TYR A 40 13.78 6.73 0.67
N THR A 41 14.74 6.49 -0.21
CA THR A 41 16.13 6.19 0.18
C THR A 41 16.84 7.41 0.75
N GLY A 42 16.47 8.62 0.31
CA GLY A 42 16.93 9.88 0.89
C GLY A 42 16.21 10.28 2.19
N GLY A 43 15.22 9.50 2.66
CA GLY A 43 14.51 9.75 3.91
C GLY A 43 13.48 10.89 3.87
N LYS A 44 13.19 11.46 2.68
CA LYS A 44 12.12 12.45 2.49
C LYS A 44 10.74 11.80 2.66
N THR A 45 10.60 10.57 2.18
CA THR A 45 9.42 9.72 2.39
C THR A 45 9.79 8.57 3.31
N LEU A 46 8.94 8.28 4.30
CA LEU A 46 9.18 7.24 5.29
C LEU A 46 8.17 6.11 5.15
N ALA A 47 8.62 4.87 5.30
CA ALA A 47 7.73 3.71 5.35
C ALA A 47 6.83 3.75 6.60
N PRO A 48 5.59 3.24 6.53
CA PRO A 48 4.71 3.17 7.70
C PRO A 48 5.28 2.22 8.78
N TYR A 49 4.99 2.51 10.05
CA TYR A 49 5.35 1.66 11.18
C TYR A 49 4.36 0.50 11.43
N LYS A 50 3.23 0.51 10.71
CA LYS A 50 2.16 -0.49 10.78
C LYS A 50 1.57 -0.68 9.39
N ILE A 51 1.27 -1.92 9.03
CA ILE A 51 0.48 -2.25 7.84
C ILE A 51 -0.69 -3.13 8.24
N ALA A 52 -1.77 -3.06 7.49
CA ALA A 52 -2.90 -3.92 7.70
C ALA A 52 -2.61 -5.34 7.23
N LEU A 53 -2.78 -6.32 8.12
CA LEU A 53 -2.71 -7.74 7.80
C LEU A 53 -3.95 -8.43 8.33
N HIS A 54 -4.35 -9.51 7.65
CA HIS A 54 -5.44 -10.36 8.10
C HIS A 54 -4.94 -11.38 9.13
N ASP A 55 -5.89 -12.06 9.78
CA ASP A 55 -5.58 -13.16 10.68
C ASP A 55 -5.07 -14.37 9.88
N GLY A 56 -3.94 -14.94 10.29
CA GLY A 56 -3.33 -16.13 9.67
C GLY A 56 -2.65 -15.90 8.31
N PRO A 57 -1.71 -14.93 8.19
CA PRO A 57 -0.92 -14.71 6.98
C PRO A 57 -0.12 -15.96 6.59
N LYS A 58 -0.08 -16.28 5.28
CA LYS A 58 0.67 -17.39 4.70
C LYS A 58 1.48 -16.91 3.50
N ALA A 59 2.69 -17.44 3.35
CA ALA A 59 3.50 -17.17 2.16
C ALA A 59 2.76 -17.57 0.88
N GLY A 60 2.89 -16.76 -0.17
CA GLY A 60 2.20 -16.92 -1.44
C GLY A 60 0.85 -16.19 -1.51
N GLN A 61 0.29 -15.70 -0.40
CA GLN A 61 -0.95 -14.92 -0.44
C GLN A 61 -0.75 -13.58 -1.12
N TYR A 62 -1.67 -13.18 -1.99
CA TYR A 62 -1.70 -11.83 -2.58
C TYR A 62 -3.11 -11.29 -2.77
N TRP A 63 -3.21 -9.96 -2.71
CA TRP A 63 -4.43 -9.17 -2.84
C TRP A 63 -4.14 -7.96 -3.71
N GLU A 64 -4.87 -7.80 -4.80
CA GLU A 64 -4.64 -6.75 -5.78
C GLU A 64 -5.90 -5.93 -6.01
N VAL A 65 -5.83 -4.65 -5.69
CA VAL A 65 -6.91 -3.69 -5.94
C VAL A 65 -6.52 -2.76 -7.08
N GLY A 66 -7.46 -2.52 -7.99
CA GLY A 66 -7.32 -1.56 -9.09
C GLY A 66 -8.20 -0.33 -8.85
N SER A 67 -7.73 0.82 -9.32
CA SER A 67 -8.49 2.08 -9.43
C SER A 67 -8.34 2.58 -10.85
N ASP A 68 -9.43 3.11 -11.40
CA ASP A 68 -9.41 4.04 -12.52
C ASP A 68 -10.15 5.28 -12.01
N SER A 69 -9.41 6.31 -11.63
CA SER A 69 -9.98 7.50 -10.98
C SER A 69 -9.13 8.71 -11.28
N TYR A 70 -9.77 9.85 -11.56
CA TYR A 70 -9.10 11.11 -11.93
C TYR A 70 -8.08 10.96 -13.06
N ASP A 71 -8.40 10.18 -14.10
CA ASP A 71 -7.51 9.87 -15.23
C ASP A 71 -6.18 9.19 -14.81
N ILE A 72 -6.20 8.52 -13.65
CA ILE A 72 -5.07 7.76 -13.11
C ILE A 72 -5.51 6.30 -12.95
N ASP A 73 -4.92 5.44 -13.77
CA ASP A 73 -4.92 4.01 -13.57
C ASP A 73 -3.94 3.68 -12.44
N SER A 74 -4.41 2.97 -11.42
CA SER A 74 -3.53 2.44 -10.39
C SER A 74 -3.82 0.99 -10.05
N THR A 75 -2.75 0.26 -9.74
CA THR A 75 -2.80 -1.10 -9.22
C THR A 75 -1.98 -1.15 -7.95
N SER A 76 -2.61 -1.60 -6.87
CA SER A 76 -1.99 -1.77 -5.56
C SER A 76 -2.06 -3.25 -5.21
N ARG A 77 -0.92 -3.93 -5.31
CA ARG A 77 -0.78 -5.36 -5.03
C ARG A 77 -0.02 -5.57 -3.73
N TRP A 78 -0.68 -6.16 -2.75
CA TRP A 78 -0.09 -6.62 -1.50
C TRP A 78 0.13 -8.12 -1.55
N GLN A 79 1.26 -8.60 -1.03
CA GLN A 79 1.52 -10.03 -0.94
C GLN A 79 2.46 -10.41 0.20
N ILE A 80 2.37 -11.66 0.63
CA ILE A 80 3.26 -12.25 1.63
C ILE A 80 4.28 -13.10 0.88
N SER A 81 5.50 -12.58 0.73
CA SER A 81 6.53 -13.22 -0.08
C SER A 81 7.30 -14.28 0.70
N LYS A 82 7.47 -14.10 2.02
CA LYS A 82 8.07 -15.09 2.92
C LYS A 82 7.41 -15.01 4.31
N LEU A 83 7.42 -16.14 5.02
CA LEU A 83 6.99 -16.25 6.41
C LEU A 83 8.02 -17.08 7.18
N ASP A 84 8.47 -16.59 8.33
CA ASP A 84 9.45 -17.21 9.21
C ASP A 84 9.02 -17.02 10.67
N GLY A 85 8.37 -18.05 11.23
CA GLY A 85 7.74 -17.97 12.55
C GLY A 85 6.69 -16.84 12.61
N ASP A 86 6.86 -15.94 13.58
CA ASP A 86 6.01 -14.76 13.78
C ASP A 86 6.47 -13.54 12.95
N VAL A 87 7.31 -13.72 11.94
CA VAL A 87 7.80 -12.64 11.07
C VAL A 87 7.40 -12.89 9.63
N ALA A 88 6.76 -11.89 9.02
CA ALA A 88 6.41 -11.91 7.60
C ALA A 88 7.28 -10.93 6.81
N LEU A 89 7.62 -11.32 5.59
CA LEU A 89 8.09 -10.41 4.55
C LEU A 89 6.90 -10.08 3.64
N VAL A 90 6.44 -8.84 3.72
CA VAL A 90 5.28 -8.36 2.97
C VAL A 90 5.77 -7.42 1.88
N GLU A 91 5.30 -7.60 0.66
CA GLU A 91 5.62 -6.73 -0.47
C GLU A 91 4.36 -6.00 -0.95
N HIS A 92 4.49 -4.71 -1.18
CA HIS A 92 3.48 -3.83 -1.75
C HIS A 92 4.01 -3.24 -3.04
N ARG A 93 3.45 -3.66 -4.18
CA ARG A 93 3.70 -3.03 -5.47
C ARG A 93 2.64 -1.98 -5.73
N LEU A 94 3.10 -0.78 -6.02
CA LEU A 94 2.25 0.28 -6.54
C LEU A 94 2.64 0.56 -7.98
N LYS A 95 1.69 0.35 -8.88
CA LYS A 95 1.77 0.77 -10.28
C LYS A 95 0.77 1.89 -10.50
N MET A 96 1.21 2.99 -11.08
CA MET A 96 0.37 4.14 -11.43
C MET A 96 0.68 4.55 -12.86
N SER A 97 -0.35 4.94 -13.61
CA SER A 97 -0.24 5.46 -14.97
C SER A 97 -1.29 6.54 -15.15
N ALA A 98 -0.87 7.68 -15.69
CA ALA A 98 -1.71 8.79 -16.08
C ALA A 98 -1.16 9.36 -17.40
N ASP A 99 -1.86 10.31 -18.02
CA ASP A 99 -1.45 10.90 -19.30
C ASP A 99 0.00 11.41 -19.31
N MET A 100 0.46 12.02 -18.21
CA MET A 100 1.76 12.67 -18.14
C MET A 100 2.81 11.92 -17.30
N PHE A 101 2.41 10.92 -16.51
CA PHE A 101 3.36 10.21 -15.65
C PHE A 101 3.03 8.74 -15.45
N LYS A 102 4.04 7.96 -15.13
CA LYS A 102 3.90 6.58 -14.65
C LYS A 102 4.88 6.30 -13.53
N SER A 103 4.53 5.34 -12.68
CA SER A 103 5.40 4.87 -11.60
C SER A 103 5.16 3.39 -11.35
N ASP A 104 6.21 2.60 -11.12
CA ASP A 104 6.11 1.18 -10.83
C ASP A 104 7.24 0.75 -9.88
N TYR A 105 6.90 0.63 -8.60
CA TYR A 105 7.86 0.29 -7.55
C TYR A 105 7.26 -0.69 -6.55
N VAL A 106 8.14 -1.36 -5.80
CA VAL A 106 7.78 -2.27 -4.73
C VAL A 106 8.40 -1.78 -3.43
N ILE A 107 7.59 -1.63 -2.39
CA ILE A 107 8.06 -1.49 -1.02
C ILE A 107 7.90 -2.84 -0.33
N ALA A 108 8.93 -3.27 0.35
CA ALA A 108 8.91 -4.47 1.18
C ALA A 108 9.01 -4.13 2.65
N TYR A 109 8.34 -4.90 3.49
CA TYR A 109 8.25 -4.69 4.93
C TYR A 109 8.60 -5.98 5.67
N ARG A 110 9.49 -5.87 6.66
CA ARG A 110 9.65 -6.91 7.68
C ARG A 110 8.66 -6.62 8.80
N VAL A 111 7.65 -7.47 8.88
CA VAL A 111 6.51 -7.29 9.76
C VAL A 111 6.58 -8.33 10.87
N ASP A 112 6.57 -7.85 12.10
CA ASP A 112 6.28 -8.68 13.27
C ASP A 112 4.77 -8.91 13.35
N LEU A 113 4.35 -10.18 13.35
CA LEU A 113 2.95 -10.58 13.41
C LEU A 113 2.40 -10.52 14.84
N LYS A 114 3.27 -10.48 15.85
CA LYS A 114 2.91 -10.37 17.27
C LYS A 114 3.76 -9.28 17.95
N PRO A 115 3.66 -8.02 17.48
CA PRO A 115 4.46 -6.95 18.05
C PRO A 115 4.09 -6.77 19.52
N GLU A 116 5.10 -6.61 20.37
CA GLU A 116 4.89 -6.23 21.76
C GLU A 116 4.09 -4.92 21.84
N LYS A 117 3.27 -4.76 22.88
CA LYS A 117 2.51 -3.53 23.08
C LYS A 117 3.44 -2.31 23.08
N GLY A 118 3.10 -1.30 22.28
CA GLY A 118 3.90 -0.08 22.17
C GLY A 118 5.13 -0.19 21.26
N LYS A 119 5.32 -1.32 20.56
CA LYS A 119 6.35 -1.48 19.53
C LYS A 119 5.76 -1.35 18.12
N PRO A 120 6.54 -0.86 17.15
CA PRO A 120 6.11 -0.84 15.76
C PRO A 120 5.97 -2.28 15.23
N GLN A 121 4.96 -2.49 14.39
CA GLN A 121 4.74 -3.76 13.70
C GLN A 121 5.75 -3.93 12.55
N VAL A 122 6.03 -2.85 11.82
CA VAL A 122 7.04 -2.82 10.77
C VAL A 122 8.39 -2.50 11.41
N THR A 123 9.31 -3.46 11.36
CA THR A 123 10.64 -3.37 11.99
C THR A 123 11.73 -2.92 11.02
N ARG A 124 11.56 -3.22 9.73
CA ARG A 124 12.44 -2.80 8.63
C ARG A 124 11.62 -2.65 7.35
N ALA A 125 12.09 -1.81 6.43
CA ALA A 125 11.50 -1.67 5.12
C ALA A 125 12.57 -1.45 4.04
N TRP A 126 12.21 -1.81 2.81
CA TRP A 126 13.05 -1.69 1.61
C TRP A 126 12.23 -1.21 0.43
N ILE A 127 12.88 -0.66 -0.59
CA ILE A 127 12.26 -0.27 -1.86
C ILE A 127 13.14 -0.67 -3.04
N ALA A 128 12.52 -1.02 -4.16
CA ALA A 128 13.18 -1.18 -5.46
C ALA A 128 12.14 -1.18 -6.60
N LYS A 129 12.62 -1.22 -7.85
CA LYS A 129 11.80 -1.59 -9.00
C LYS A 129 11.44 -3.09 -8.93
N PRO A 130 10.31 -3.53 -9.51
CA PRO A 130 10.01 -4.95 -9.66
C PRO A 130 11.19 -5.72 -10.29
N GLY A 131 11.56 -6.85 -9.72
CA GLY A 131 12.72 -7.65 -10.12
C GLY A 131 14.08 -7.07 -9.70
N GLY A 132 14.11 -5.95 -8.98
CA GLY A 132 15.32 -5.31 -8.50
C GLY A 132 15.80 -5.83 -7.13
N ASN A 133 17.03 -5.47 -6.79
CA ASN A 133 17.59 -5.71 -5.46
C ASN A 133 17.05 -4.68 -4.45
N PRO A 134 16.56 -5.11 -3.27
CA PRO A 134 15.97 -4.22 -2.27
C PRO A 134 17.01 -3.26 -1.67
N VAL A 135 16.69 -1.97 -1.64
CA VAL A 135 17.48 -0.95 -0.93
C VAL A 135 16.76 -0.56 0.35
N ARG A 136 17.49 -0.52 1.48
CA ARG A 136 16.90 -0.22 2.79
C ARG A 136 16.40 1.23 2.87
N ILE A 137 15.24 1.41 3.49
CA ILE A 137 14.61 2.72 3.71
C ILE A 137 14.24 2.92 5.18
N THR A 138 13.97 4.17 5.55
CA THR A 138 13.64 4.55 6.92
C THR A 138 12.16 4.28 7.22
N VAL A 139 11.89 3.58 8.32
CA VAL A 139 10.54 3.41 8.87
C VAL A 139 10.21 4.60 9.77
N ARG A 140 9.02 5.18 9.61
CA ARG A 140 8.52 6.26 10.45
C ARG A 140 8.49 5.82 11.91
N THR A 141 8.81 6.72 12.83
CA THR A 141 8.67 6.48 14.27
C THR A 141 7.20 6.30 14.65
N MET A 142 6.91 5.32 15.49
CA MET A 142 5.58 5.16 16.08
C MET A 142 5.26 6.39 16.95
N PRO A 143 4.09 7.03 16.78
CA PRO A 143 3.69 8.13 17.66
C PRO A 143 3.54 7.61 19.10
N PRO A 144 3.78 8.44 20.12
CA PRO A 144 3.58 8.06 21.51
C PRO A 144 2.13 7.61 21.72
N GLU A 145 1.94 6.59 22.55
CA GLU A 145 0.61 6.13 22.93
C GLU A 145 -0.09 7.27 23.67
N THR A 146 -1.15 7.82 23.10
CA THR A 146 -1.94 8.88 23.73
C THR A 146 -3.04 8.23 24.56
N ASP A 147 -3.27 8.74 25.78
CA ASP A 147 -4.43 8.38 26.62
C ASP A 147 -5.77 8.87 26.05
N GLU A 148 -5.76 9.53 24.89
CA GLU A 148 -6.98 9.89 24.18
C GLU A 148 -7.78 8.60 23.89
N PRO A 149 -9.06 8.53 24.29
CA PRO A 149 -9.89 7.38 24.00
C PRO A 149 -9.89 7.18 22.48
N LYS A 150 -9.33 6.04 22.05
CA LYS A 150 -9.43 5.61 20.65
C LYS A 150 -10.92 5.58 20.36
N ALA A 151 -11.37 6.38 19.40
CA ALA A 151 -12.76 6.33 18.97
C ALA A 151 -13.09 4.86 18.66
N GLU A 152 -13.93 4.25 19.50
CA GLU A 152 -14.46 2.93 19.21
C GLU A 152 -15.13 3.04 17.85
N LYS A 153 -14.61 2.31 16.85
CA LYS A 153 -15.31 2.17 15.59
C LYS A 153 -16.63 1.51 15.93
N LYS A 154 -17.70 2.31 15.99
CA LYS A 154 -19.06 1.80 16.06
C LYS A 154 -19.24 0.86 14.87
N ASP A 155 -19.57 -0.39 15.17
CA ASP A 155 -19.72 -1.47 14.20
C ASP A 155 -21.08 -1.35 13.46
N GLU A 156 -21.36 -0.13 12.98
CA GLU A 156 -22.61 0.31 12.34
C GLU A 156 -22.46 0.20 10.80
N GLY A 157 -22.15 -1.00 10.30
CA GLY A 157 -22.03 -1.28 8.87
C GLY A 157 -23.24 -2.06 8.34
N GLU A 158 -23.65 -1.77 7.10
CA GLU A 158 -24.71 -2.52 6.41
C GLU A 158 -24.15 -3.85 5.90
N ALA A 159 -24.80 -4.97 6.23
CA ALA A 159 -24.35 -6.26 5.73
C ALA A 159 -24.63 -6.39 4.23
N PHE A 160 -23.65 -6.88 3.47
CA PHE A 160 -23.84 -7.32 2.09
C PHE A 160 -23.60 -8.83 1.98
N LYS A 161 -24.33 -9.46 1.08
CA LYS A 161 -24.19 -10.86 0.69
C LYS A 161 -24.24 -10.91 -0.83
N ASP A 162 -23.42 -11.77 -1.42
CA ASP A 162 -23.40 -12.04 -2.86
C ASP A 162 -22.85 -10.91 -3.74
N LEU A 163 -21.85 -10.15 -3.25
CA LEU A 163 -21.12 -9.20 -4.10
C LEU A 163 -20.10 -9.94 -4.95
N GLU A 164 -20.36 -10.07 -6.25
CA GLU A 164 -19.45 -10.71 -7.20
C GLU A 164 -18.30 -9.77 -7.60
N LEU A 165 -17.07 -10.11 -7.21
CA LEU A 165 -15.85 -9.38 -7.54
C LEU A 165 -14.66 -10.33 -7.73
N ALA A 166 -13.82 -10.05 -8.73
CA ALA A 166 -12.64 -10.86 -9.07
C ALA A 166 -12.95 -12.36 -9.26
N GLY A 167 -14.15 -12.69 -9.78
CA GLY A 167 -14.57 -14.07 -10.02
C GLY A 167 -14.99 -14.86 -8.77
N ALA A 168 -15.22 -14.18 -7.65
CA ALA A 168 -15.72 -14.79 -6.41
C ALA A 168 -16.87 -13.97 -5.81
N SER A 169 -17.70 -14.66 -5.03
CA SER A 169 -18.82 -14.09 -4.29
C SER A 169 -18.38 -13.69 -2.88
N TRP A 170 -18.62 -12.44 -2.51
CA TRP A 170 -18.20 -11.89 -1.22
C TRP A 170 -19.39 -11.55 -0.34
N ARG A 171 -19.17 -11.72 0.96
CA ARG A 171 -20.04 -11.24 2.03
C ARG A 171 -19.23 -10.41 3.02
N GLY A 172 -19.90 -9.50 3.71
CA GLY A 172 -19.25 -8.68 4.71
C GLY A 172 -20.08 -7.48 5.12
N LYS A 173 -19.39 -6.38 5.47
CA LYS A 173 -20.00 -5.13 5.90
C LYS A 173 -19.56 -3.95 5.04
N LEU A 174 -20.53 -3.11 4.70
CA LEU A 174 -20.34 -1.80 4.11
C LEU A 174 -20.28 -0.76 5.22
N PHE A 175 -19.15 -0.08 5.35
CA PHE A 175 -18.98 1.05 6.24
C PHE A 175 -19.07 2.35 5.46
N THR A 176 -19.91 3.28 5.92
CA THR A 176 -20.04 4.61 5.35
C THR A 176 -19.42 5.63 6.30
N GLN A 177 -18.53 6.46 5.79
CA GLN A 177 -17.86 7.53 6.52
C GLN A 177 -18.16 8.85 5.84
N GLU A 178 -18.76 9.79 6.57
CA GLU A 178 -18.89 11.16 6.12
C GLU A 178 -17.58 11.92 6.41
N ALA A 179 -16.95 12.44 5.37
CA ALA A 179 -15.91 13.45 5.42
C ALA A 179 -16.48 14.76 4.86
N ASP A 180 -15.92 15.91 5.26
CA ASP A 180 -16.53 17.25 5.17
C ASP A 180 -17.38 17.54 3.91
N ASP A 181 -16.92 17.14 2.72
CA ASP A 181 -17.61 17.33 1.43
C ASP A 181 -17.82 16.02 0.63
N MET A 182 -17.54 14.86 1.24
CA MET A 182 -17.62 13.57 0.53
C MET A 182 -18.04 12.41 1.44
N THR A 183 -18.78 11.48 0.87
CA THR A 183 -19.08 10.20 1.50
C THR A 183 -18.10 9.14 1.01
N VAL A 184 -17.38 8.51 1.94
CA VAL A 184 -16.50 7.36 1.67
C VAL A 184 -17.22 6.07 2.07
N LYS A 185 -17.27 5.10 1.16
CA LYS A 185 -17.84 3.78 1.40
C LYS A 185 -16.77 2.72 1.30
N LEU A 186 -16.70 1.83 2.29
CA LEU A 186 -15.72 0.76 2.39
C LEU A 186 -16.46 -0.58 2.50
N TRP A 187 -16.28 -1.45 1.51
CA TRP A 187 -16.78 -2.83 1.57
C TRP A 187 -15.67 -3.71 2.13
N VAL A 188 -15.88 -4.12 3.37
CA VAL A 188 -14.97 -4.99 4.11
C VAL A 188 -15.57 -6.38 4.09
N ALA A 189 -14.88 -7.32 3.43
CA ALA A 189 -15.29 -8.71 3.40
C ALA A 189 -15.05 -9.40 4.75
N ASP A 190 -15.85 -10.41 5.07
CA ASP A 190 -15.65 -11.24 6.28
C ASP A 190 -14.29 -11.96 6.23
N ASP A 191 -13.98 -12.47 5.04
CA ASP A 191 -12.74 -13.13 4.68
C ASP A 191 -11.99 -12.25 3.68
N GLY A 192 -10.67 -12.17 3.78
CA GLY A 192 -9.88 -11.34 2.88
C GLY A 192 -8.49 -11.07 3.43
N TRP A 193 -7.64 -10.48 2.59
CA TRP A 193 -6.27 -10.18 2.96
C TRP A 193 -6.07 -8.65 2.98
N PHE A 194 -5.26 -8.15 3.92
CA PHE A 194 -4.88 -6.73 4.03
C PHE A 194 -6.09 -5.77 4.21
N ASP A 195 -6.54 -5.56 5.45
CA ASP A 195 -7.76 -4.83 5.86
C ASP A 195 -9.09 -5.41 5.33
N LYS A 196 -9.05 -6.45 4.49
CA LYS A 196 -10.21 -7.13 3.89
C LYS A 196 -11.09 -6.21 3.04
N ILE A 197 -10.56 -5.05 2.65
CA ILE A 197 -11.27 -4.09 1.80
C ILE A 197 -11.26 -4.63 0.37
N ILE A 198 -12.44 -4.95 -0.14
CA ILE A 198 -12.65 -5.45 -1.52
C ILE A 198 -13.15 -4.35 -2.46
N LYS A 199 -13.69 -3.26 -1.92
CA LYS A 199 -14.14 -2.10 -2.68
C LYS A 199 -14.10 -0.85 -1.81
N THR A 200 -13.73 0.27 -2.41
CA THR A 200 -13.83 1.61 -1.83
C THR A 200 -14.45 2.54 -2.86
N THR A 201 -15.37 3.41 -2.44
CA THR A 201 -15.82 4.55 -3.27
C THR A 201 -15.75 5.83 -2.45
N ALA A 202 -15.46 6.95 -3.08
CA ALA A 202 -15.44 8.26 -2.44
C ALA A 202 -15.97 9.33 -3.40
N GLY A 203 -17.05 10.01 -3.02
CA GLY A 203 -17.76 10.90 -3.95
C GLY A 203 -18.20 10.17 -5.22
N ASP A 204 -18.30 10.90 -6.33
CA ASP A 204 -18.78 10.38 -7.62
C ASP A 204 -17.65 9.86 -8.53
N ASP A 205 -16.40 10.24 -8.27
CA ASP A 205 -15.28 10.09 -9.22
C ASP A 205 -14.18 9.12 -8.77
N TYR A 206 -14.36 8.47 -7.61
CA TYR A 206 -13.37 7.53 -7.07
C TYR A 206 -13.97 6.15 -6.80
N GLU A 207 -13.42 5.13 -7.45
CA GLU A 207 -13.68 3.73 -7.19
C GLU A 207 -12.37 2.92 -7.19
N GLN A 208 -12.16 2.16 -6.11
CA GLN A 208 -11.21 1.07 -6.06
C GLN A 208 -11.94 -0.24 -5.88
N LYS A 209 -11.48 -1.30 -6.56
CA LYS A 209 -12.06 -2.65 -6.45
C LYS A 209 -11.01 -3.73 -6.50
N LEU A 210 -11.30 -4.83 -5.81
CA LEU A 210 -10.54 -6.07 -5.89
C LEU A 210 -10.53 -6.54 -7.35
N ALA A 211 -9.32 -6.68 -7.89
CA ALA A 211 -9.07 -7.15 -9.25
C ALA A 211 -8.62 -8.61 -9.25
N LEU A 212 -7.69 -8.97 -8.35
CA LEU A 212 -7.13 -10.32 -8.26
C LEU A 212 -6.78 -10.70 -6.82
N PHE A 213 -6.82 -11.99 -6.53
CA PHE A 213 -6.38 -12.56 -5.27
C PHE A 213 -5.96 -14.04 -5.48
N GLY A 214 -4.99 -14.53 -4.70
CA GLY A 214 -4.62 -15.95 -4.72
C GLY A 214 -3.59 -16.32 -3.65
N ASN A 215 -3.07 -17.55 -3.73
CA ASN A 215 -2.12 -18.15 -2.77
C ASN A 215 -0.80 -18.63 -3.41
N ASP A 216 -0.50 -18.18 -4.63
CA ASP A 216 0.63 -18.60 -5.46
C ASP A 216 1.57 -17.44 -5.84
N ALA A 217 1.56 -16.36 -5.06
CA ALA A 217 2.44 -15.21 -5.27
C ALA A 217 3.92 -15.62 -5.23
N LYS A 218 4.69 -15.04 -6.15
CA LYS A 218 6.15 -15.10 -6.16
C LYS A 218 6.71 -13.77 -5.70
N PRO A 219 7.88 -13.75 -5.03
CA PRO A 219 8.53 -12.51 -4.64
C PRO A 219 8.66 -11.54 -5.82
N LEU A 220 8.32 -10.28 -5.60
CA LEU A 220 8.43 -9.20 -6.58
C LEU A 220 9.83 -8.58 -6.58
N LEU A 221 10.60 -8.73 -5.50
CA LEU A 221 11.99 -8.33 -5.40
C LEU A 221 12.95 -9.53 -5.36
N VAL A 222 14.20 -9.26 -5.73
CA VAL A 222 15.28 -10.25 -5.67
C VAL A 222 15.90 -10.22 -4.28
N TRP A 223 15.58 -11.22 -3.46
CA TRP A 223 16.06 -11.30 -2.08
C TRP A 223 17.32 -12.15 -1.96
N PRO A 224 18.29 -11.76 -1.13
CA PRO A 224 19.33 -12.68 -0.70
C PRO A 224 18.73 -13.83 0.10
N GLU A 225 19.49 -14.92 0.25
CA GLU A 225 19.08 -16.12 1.00
C GLU A 225 18.65 -15.73 2.42
N LYS A 226 19.49 -14.98 3.12
CA LYS A 226 19.19 -14.32 4.39
C LYS A 226 18.54 -12.95 4.18
N TRP A 227 17.31 -12.96 3.69
CA TRP A 227 16.55 -11.75 3.39
C TRP A 227 16.41 -10.78 4.58
N GLN A 228 16.49 -11.28 5.81
CA GLN A 228 16.46 -10.48 7.04
C GLN A 228 17.66 -9.51 7.13
N GLU A 229 18.79 -9.85 6.48
CA GLU A 229 20.04 -9.07 6.45
C GLU A 229 20.14 -8.12 5.25
N ALA A 230 19.14 -8.12 4.35
CA ALA A 230 19.16 -7.29 3.15
C ALA A 230 19.38 -5.81 3.49
N GLY A 231 20.31 -5.16 2.79
CA GLY A 231 20.62 -3.74 2.99
C GLY A 231 21.15 -3.39 4.38
N ALA A 232 21.71 -4.35 5.14
CA ALA A 232 22.72 -4.01 6.13
C ALA A 232 23.86 -3.28 5.40
N PRO A 233 24.43 -2.19 5.95
CA PRO A 233 25.74 -1.76 5.46
C PRO A 233 26.62 -3.01 5.51
N ASP A 234 27.34 -3.31 4.43
CA ASP A 234 28.37 -4.35 4.45
C ASP A 234 29.09 -4.19 5.78
N ALA A 235 29.02 -5.24 6.61
CA ALA A 235 29.76 -5.25 7.87
C ALA A 235 31.16 -4.80 7.49
N LYS A 236 31.58 -3.65 8.03
CA LYS A 236 32.91 -3.10 7.78
C LYS A 236 33.88 -4.25 7.74
N ASP A 237 34.67 -4.30 6.67
CA ASP A 237 35.84 -5.14 6.57
C ASP A 237 36.54 -5.16 7.94
N PRO A 238 36.60 -6.30 8.65
CA PRO A 238 37.21 -6.34 9.98
C PRO A 238 38.73 -6.10 9.93
N ASP A 239 39.33 -6.03 8.74
CA ASP A 239 40.78 -5.88 8.54
C ASP A 239 41.17 -4.68 7.66
N GLY A 240 40.48 -3.54 7.82
CA GLY A 240 40.91 -2.25 7.25
C GLY A 240 41.88 -1.51 8.17
N ASP A 241 43.11 -2.01 8.29
CA ASP A 241 44.29 -1.24 8.73
C ASP A 241 44.78 -0.28 7.63
#